data_AF-A0ABC8BD14-F1
#
_entry.id   AF-A0ABC8BD14-F1
#
_cell.length_a   1.000
_cell.length_b   1.000
_cell.length_c   1.000
_cell.angle_alpha   90.00
_cell.angle_beta   90.00
_cell.angle_gamma   90.00
#
_symmetry.space_group_name_H-M   'P 1'
#
loop_
_entity.id
_entity.type
_entity.pdbx_description
1 polymer ?
#
loop_
_entity_poly.entity_id
_entity_poly.type
_entity_poly.pdbx_seq_one_letter_code
_entity_poly.pdbx_strand_id
1 'polypeptide(L)'
;MQNSHAAVSGDNQAVSSTVKLYLWAAVILIIAEMIGAISIPLGPGKVVLLPMVWALLLGAMVGIASRRLPGSIGIDHGIQLRSASILQPALLIFIAKLGLVVGGSLPVVFASGWALVFQEFGHFVGTVVLGLPVALLLGIKREAIGATFSVGREPSLAIIGERYGMDSPEGRGVLAEYLTGTLFGALFIAIVAGFIASLGIFHPNSLAMGSGIGSGSMMAAAAGAIAPQQTPEVAKEVMTLAAASNLITTTIGTYFTLFISLPLAVWGYRVLEPLIGRTTKASMTDEGLRHSDVSLEVPELGWAGKISAWLAAGALALIANYVGYKTLSADAFTGMGIMIFCAFVGEALCNLIRRKIPAVCMVSLVAMFLTSPACPWAAEIARMTSSINMLAVITPMLTFAGLSIAKDLPAFRRLGWRIVLVSFLANFGTFIGAVLIAEMFH
;
A
#
# COMPACT_ATOMS: atom_id res chain seq x y z
N MET A 1 18.80 -15.99 46.32
CA MET A 1 17.52 -15.37 45.92
C MET A 1 17.83 -14.05 45.19
N GLN A 2 18.08 -14.10 43.89
CA GLN A 2 18.26 -12.92 43.03
C GLN A 2 18.27 -13.46 41.60
N ASN A 3 17.09 -13.71 41.01
CA ASN A 3 16.91 -13.99 39.58
C ASN A 3 15.41 -14.06 39.21
N SER A 4 14.64 -13.01 39.53
CA SER A 4 13.20 -12.99 39.20
C SER A 4 12.61 -11.61 38.88
N HIS A 5 13.43 -10.55 38.77
CA HIS A 5 12.91 -9.18 38.51
C HIS A 5 13.26 -8.57 37.14
N ALA A 6 14.07 -9.23 36.29
CA ALA A 6 14.47 -8.67 35.00
C ALA A 6 13.54 -9.02 33.82
N ALA A 7 12.70 -10.04 33.94
CA ALA A 7 11.79 -10.46 32.84
C ALA A 7 10.45 -9.70 32.83
N VAL A 8 10.01 -9.14 33.96
CA VAL A 8 8.68 -8.50 34.09
C VAL A 8 8.69 -7.04 33.60
N SER A 9 9.83 -6.35 33.60
CA SER A 9 9.94 -4.95 33.19
C SER A 9 9.90 -4.76 31.67
N GLY A 10 10.44 -5.71 30.89
CA GLY A 10 10.43 -5.68 29.42
C GLY A 10 9.03 -5.85 28.82
N ASP A 11 8.23 -6.78 29.37
CA ASP A 11 6.87 -7.04 28.90
C ASP A 11 5.90 -5.90 29.26
N ASN A 12 6.00 -5.32 30.47
CA ASN A 12 5.15 -4.19 30.84
C ASN A 12 5.43 -2.93 30.01
N GLN A 13 6.70 -2.67 29.66
CA GLN A 13 7.06 -1.59 28.74
C GLN A 13 6.59 -1.86 27.30
N ALA A 14 6.64 -3.13 26.86
CA ALA A 14 6.12 -3.52 25.55
C ALA A 14 4.59 -3.38 25.48
N VAL A 15 3.84 -3.80 26.50
CA VAL A 15 2.38 -3.64 26.52
C VAL A 15 1.99 -2.15 26.55
N SER A 16 2.64 -1.36 27.40
CA SER A 16 2.39 0.09 27.52
C SER A 16 2.65 0.85 26.21
N SER A 17 3.74 0.51 25.51
CA SER A 17 4.07 1.11 24.20
C SER A 17 3.08 0.75 23.09
N THR A 18 2.55 -0.48 23.08
CA THR A 18 1.50 -0.89 22.12
C THR A 18 0.17 -0.21 22.41
N VAL A 19 -0.25 -0.12 23.67
CA VAL A 19 -1.49 0.57 24.05
C VAL A 19 -1.42 2.04 23.66
N LYS A 20 -0.30 2.71 23.93
CA LYS A 20 -0.07 4.09 23.53
C LYS A 20 -0.19 4.30 22.02
N LEU A 21 0.36 3.37 21.23
CA LEU A 21 0.26 3.40 19.78
C LEU A 21 -1.20 3.28 19.30
N TYR A 22 -1.97 2.34 19.87
CA TYR A 22 -3.38 2.18 19.53
C TYR A 22 -4.24 3.37 19.93
N LEU A 23 -3.95 4.02 21.08
CA LEU A 23 -4.62 5.25 21.49
C LEU A 23 -4.35 6.39 20.51
N TRP A 24 -3.09 6.59 20.11
CA TRP A 24 -2.76 7.58 19.08
C TRP A 24 -3.45 7.28 17.75
N ALA A 25 -3.45 6.02 17.33
CA ALA A 25 -4.14 5.59 16.12
C ALA A 25 -5.65 5.88 16.19
N ALA A 26 -6.29 5.63 17.34
CA ALA A 26 -7.70 5.95 17.56
C ALA A 26 -7.98 7.46 17.48
N VAL A 27 -7.17 8.28 18.15
CA VAL A 27 -7.33 9.75 18.14
C VAL A 27 -7.19 10.30 16.72
N ILE A 28 -6.13 9.90 16.01
CA ILE A 28 -5.89 10.33 14.62
C ILE A 28 -7.04 9.91 13.71
N LEU A 29 -7.48 8.66 13.83
CA LEU A 29 -8.58 8.12 13.04
C LEU A 29 -9.88 8.87 13.30
N ILE A 30 -10.24 9.13 14.56
CA ILE A 30 -11.45 9.88 14.90
C ILE A 30 -11.39 11.29 14.30
N ILE A 31 -10.27 11.99 14.45
CA ILE A 31 -10.09 13.33 13.88
C ILE A 31 -10.23 13.27 12.35
N ALA A 32 -9.58 12.32 11.69
CA ALA A 32 -9.61 12.16 10.25
C ALA A 32 -11.03 11.87 9.71
N GLU A 33 -11.78 10.99 10.38
CA GLU A 33 -13.17 10.69 10.02
C GLU A 33 -14.12 11.86 10.34
N MET A 34 -13.83 12.65 11.38
CA MET A 34 -14.58 13.89 11.67
C MET A 34 -14.33 15.00 10.65
N ILE A 35 -13.13 15.09 10.09
CA ILE A 35 -12.84 16.03 8.98
C ILE A 35 -13.65 15.65 7.74
N GLY A 36 -13.82 14.35 7.49
CA GLY A 36 -14.59 13.86 6.36
C GLY A 36 -13.90 14.06 5.01
N ALA A 37 -14.68 13.94 3.94
CA ALA A 37 -14.19 14.15 2.58
C ALA A 37 -14.20 15.65 2.23
N ILE A 38 -13.04 16.19 1.85
CA ILE A 38 -12.90 17.57 1.37
C ILE A 38 -12.62 17.54 -0.12
N SER A 39 -13.48 18.17 -0.91
CA SER A 39 -13.29 18.33 -2.36
C SER A 39 -12.74 19.71 -2.67
N ILE A 40 -11.57 19.77 -3.29
CA ILE A 40 -10.93 21.01 -3.73
C ILE A 40 -11.04 21.08 -5.25
N PRO A 41 -11.70 22.11 -5.83
CA PRO A 41 -11.75 22.28 -7.28
C PRO A 41 -10.32 22.59 -7.80
N LEU A 42 -9.89 21.88 -8.84
CA LEU A 42 -8.56 22.02 -9.43
C LEU A 42 -8.65 21.99 -10.96
N GLY A 43 -8.71 23.18 -11.58
CA GLY A 43 -8.81 23.29 -13.03
C GLY A 43 -10.05 22.56 -13.58
N PRO A 44 -9.90 21.64 -14.56
CA PRO A 44 -11.02 20.90 -15.14
C PRO A 44 -11.57 19.78 -14.24
N GLY A 45 -10.89 19.45 -13.14
CA GLY A 45 -11.27 18.37 -12.22
C GLY A 45 -11.37 18.85 -10.77
N LYS A 46 -11.39 17.88 -9.84
CA LYS A 46 -11.33 18.12 -8.40
C LYS A 46 -10.39 17.13 -7.73
N VAL A 47 -9.70 17.57 -6.70
CA VAL A 47 -8.94 16.70 -5.81
C VAL A 47 -9.80 16.42 -4.58
N VAL A 48 -10.08 15.14 -4.32
CA VAL A 48 -10.87 14.72 -3.16
C VAL A 48 -9.93 14.15 -2.10
N LEU A 49 -9.81 14.86 -0.98
CA LEU A 49 -9.06 14.41 0.20
C LEU A 49 -10.01 13.68 1.15
N LEU A 50 -9.89 12.36 1.17
CA LEU A 50 -10.71 11.48 2.00
C LEU A 50 -10.16 11.35 3.43
N PRO A 51 -10.98 10.91 4.40
CA PRO A 51 -10.55 10.65 5.78
C PRO A 51 -9.25 9.86 5.88
N MET A 52 -9.11 8.79 5.10
CA MET A 52 -7.91 7.97 5.05
C MET A 52 -6.62 8.75 4.66
N VAL A 53 -6.74 9.80 3.84
CA VAL A 53 -5.61 10.69 3.49
C VAL A 53 -5.26 11.58 4.68
N TRP A 54 -6.26 12.14 5.37
CA TRP A 54 -6.07 12.89 6.61
C TRP A 54 -5.42 12.04 7.70
N ALA A 55 -5.84 10.78 7.84
CA ALA A 55 -5.27 9.83 8.78
C ALA A 55 -3.78 9.57 8.53
N LEU A 56 -3.39 9.40 7.25
CA LEU A 56 -1.98 9.27 6.86
C LEU A 56 -1.17 10.53 7.22
N LEU A 57 -1.69 11.71 6.87
CA LEU A 57 -1.02 13.00 7.11
C LEU A 57 -0.88 13.33 8.59
N LEU A 58 -1.95 13.12 9.38
CA LEU A 58 -1.94 13.33 10.83
C LEU A 58 -1.05 12.31 11.52
N GLY A 59 -1.07 11.04 11.09
CA GLY A 59 -0.14 10.01 11.57
C GLY A 59 1.32 10.40 11.32
N ALA A 60 1.62 10.88 10.11
CA ALA A 60 2.95 11.37 9.76
C ALA A 60 3.34 12.57 10.63
N MET A 61 2.44 13.54 10.80
CA MET A 61 2.67 14.72 11.62
C MET A 61 2.97 14.35 13.07
N VAL A 62 2.17 13.46 13.67
CA VAL A 62 2.39 12.98 15.04
C VAL A 62 3.70 12.20 15.15
N GLY A 63 3.99 11.29 14.23
CA GLY A 63 5.24 10.52 14.22
C GLY A 63 6.49 11.38 14.05
N ILE A 64 6.40 12.50 13.32
CA ILE A 64 7.50 13.46 13.15
C ILE A 64 7.63 14.37 14.37
N ALA A 65 6.50 14.94 14.84
CA ALA A 65 6.46 15.86 15.98
C ALA A 65 6.83 15.17 17.30
N SER A 66 6.55 13.88 17.42
CA SER A 66 6.83 13.11 18.63
C SER A 66 8.31 13.02 18.99
N ARG A 67 9.21 13.25 18.04
CA ARG A 67 10.66 13.37 18.29
C ARG A 67 11.00 14.54 19.22
N ARG A 68 10.10 15.52 19.35
CA ARG A 68 10.26 16.71 20.20
C ARG A 68 9.38 16.67 21.45
N LEU A 69 8.53 15.65 21.61
CA LEU A 69 7.61 15.53 22.74
C LEU A 69 8.23 14.75 23.91
N PRO A 70 7.84 15.03 25.16
CA PRO A 70 8.30 14.27 26.32
C PRO A 70 7.91 12.78 26.20
N GLY A 71 8.76 11.89 26.73
CA GLY A 71 8.67 10.43 26.51
C GLY A 71 7.34 9.78 26.92
N SER A 72 6.57 10.40 27.82
CA SER A 72 5.21 9.96 28.18
C SER A 72 4.22 10.07 27.03
N ILE A 73 4.35 11.07 26.15
CA ILE A 73 3.41 11.36 25.05
C ILE A 73 4.03 11.02 23.69
N GLY A 74 5.34 11.21 23.52
CA GLY A 74 6.04 10.99 22.26
C GLY A 74 6.10 9.53 21.82
N ILE A 75 5.84 9.28 20.54
CA ILE A 75 6.13 8.05 19.81
C ILE A 75 7.63 8.03 19.45
N ASP A 76 8.39 7.21 20.17
CA ASP A 76 9.82 7.01 19.93
C ASP A 76 10.07 6.10 18.72
N HIS A 77 11.34 5.90 18.36
CA HIS A 77 11.72 5.05 17.23
C HIS A 77 11.24 3.59 17.39
N GLY A 78 11.23 3.06 18.61
CA GLY A 78 10.74 1.72 18.90
C GLY A 78 9.24 1.56 18.63
N ILE A 79 8.42 2.53 19.04
CA ILE A 79 6.98 2.54 18.74
C ILE A 79 6.73 2.75 17.24
N GLN A 80 7.54 3.56 16.54
CA GLN A 80 7.43 3.73 15.08
C GLN A 80 7.73 2.44 14.31
N LEU A 81 8.78 1.71 14.70
CA LEU A 81 9.08 0.38 14.16
C LEU A 81 7.93 -0.59 14.42
N ARG A 82 7.38 -0.57 15.64
CA ARG A 82 6.21 -1.41 15.97
C ARG A 82 4.98 -1.04 15.15
N SER A 83 4.75 0.23 14.85
CA SER A 83 3.68 0.67 13.94
C SER A 83 3.85 0.06 12.54
N ALA A 84 5.08 0.03 12.03
CA ALA A 84 5.38 -0.65 10.77
C ALA A 84 5.12 -2.16 10.85
N SER A 85 5.47 -2.81 11.97
CA SER A 85 5.19 -4.23 12.18
C SER A 85 3.69 -4.56 12.28
N ILE A 86 2.88 -3.63 12.80
CA ILE A 86 1.40 -3.76 12.91
C ILE A 86 0.70 -3.51 11.57
N LEU A 87 1.31 -2.71 10.69
CA LEU A 87 0.74 -2.37 9.40
C LEU A 87 0.41 -3.61 8.57
N GLN A 88 1.29 -4.61 8.53
CA GLN A 88 1.08 -5.82 7.71
C GLN A 88 -0.08 -6.70 8.25
N PRO A 89 -0.19 -7.00 9.55
CA PRO A 89 -1.40 -7.64 10.08
C PRO A 89 -2.67 -6.81 9.89
N ALA A 90 -2.63 -5.49 10.06
CA ALA A 90 -3.78 -4.62 9.81
C ALA A 90 -4.23 -4.68 8.33
N LEU A 91 -3.26 -4.73 7.40
CA LEU A 91 -3.51 -4.95 5.98
C LEU A 91 -4.26 -6.26 5.73
N LEU A 92 -4.01 -7.35 6.49
CA LEU A 92 -4.73 -8.61 6.30
C LEU A 92 -6.23 -8.49 6.59
N ILE A 93 -6.67 -7.59 7.48
CA ILE A 93 -8.10 -7.30 7.69
C ILE A 93 -8.70 -6.64 6.45
N PHE A 94 -7.97 -5.71 5.85
CA PHE A 94 -8.37 -5.09 4.58
C PHE A 94 -8.42 -6.13 3.44
N ILE A 95 -7.41 -7.00 3.33
CA ILE A 95 -7.39 -8.10 2.35
C ILE A 95 -8.55 -9.08 2.58
N ALA A 96 -8.90 -9.38 3.83
CA ALA A 96 -10.08 -10.20 4.14
C ALA A 96 -11.37 -9.52 3.65
N LYS A 97 -11.55 -8.22 3.90
CA LYS A 97 -12.68 -7.45 3.37
C LYS A 97 -12.73 -7.48 1.84
N LEU A 98 -11.60 -7.27 1.19
CA LEU A 98 -11.48 -7.35 -0.28
C LEU A 98 -11.89 -8.73 -0.78
N GLY A 99 -11.34 -9.80 -0.19
CA GLY A 99 -11.65 -11.17 -0.58
C GLY A 99 -13.15 -11.48 -0.45
N LEU A 100 -13.79 -11.04 0.63
CA LEU A 100 -15.24 -11.18 0.82
C LEU A 100 -16.07 -10.44 -0.24
N VAL A 101 -15.57 -9.30 -0.73
CA VAL A 101 -16.24 -8.55 -1.80
C VAL A 101 -16.03 -9.22 -3.17
N VAL A 102 -14.80 -9.69 -3.43
CA VAL A 102 -14.41 -10.38 -4.66
C VAL A 102 -15.10 -11.74 -4.79
N GLY A 103 -15.23 -12.51 -3.70
CA GLY A 103 -15.88 -13.82 -3.72
C GLY A 103 -17.32 -13.78 -4.23
N GLY A 104 -18.09 -12.77 -3.81
CA GLY A 104 -19.44 -12.52 -4.31
C GLY A 104 -19.51 -11.93 -5.72
N SER A 105 -18.36 -11.54 -6.30
CA SER A 105 -18.26 -10.85 -7.60
C SER A 105 -17.33 -11.57 -8.58
N LEU A 106 -17.04 -12.86 -8.32
CA LEU A 106 -16.19 -13.70 -9.16
C LEU A 106 -16.53 -13.66 -10.66
N PRO A 107 -17.83 -13.68 -11.07
CA PRO A 107 -18.17 -13.59 -12.49
C PRO A 107 -17.66 -12.31 -13.17
N VAL A 108 -17.68 -11.17 -12.47
CA VAL A 108 -17.18 -9.88 -12.99
C VAL A 108 -15.66 -9.95 -13.18
N VAL A 109 -14.94 -10.53 -12.22
CA VAL A 109 -13.48 -10.69 -12.32
C VAL A 109 -13.09 -11.60 -13.49
N PHE A 110 -13.82 -12.71 -13.69
CA PHE A 110 -13.58 -13.60 -14.82
C PHE A 110 -13.89 -12.94 -16.15
N ALA A 111 -14.98 -12.17 -16.25
CA ALA A 111 -15.32 -11.43 -17.46
C ALA A 111 -14.24 -10.40 -17.83
N SER A 112 -13.65 -9.74 -16.82
CA SER A 112 -12.54 -8.79 -16.98
C SER A 112 -11.16 -9.46 -17.07
N GLY A 113 -11.09 -10.80 -17.10
CA GLY A 113 -9.83 -11.54 -16.95
C GLY A 113 -8.75 -11.17 -17.94
N TRP A 114 -9.10 -10.92 -19.21
CA TRP A 114 -8.13 -10.49 -20.22
C TRP A 114 -7.61 -9.07 -19.97
N ALA A 115 -8.50 -8.13 -19.64
CA ALA A 115 -8.09 -6.77 -19.29
C ALA A 115 -7.14 -6.78 -18.09
N LEU A 116 -7.44 -7.58 -17.05
CA LEU A 116 -6.60 -7.76 -15.87
C LEU A 116 -5.22 -8.38 -16.15
N VAL A 117 -5.11 -9.26 -17.14
CA VAL A 117 -3.82 -9.83 -17.56
C VAL A 117 -3.03 -8.83 -18.39
N PHE A 118 -3.65 -8.18 -19.37
CA PHE A 118 -2.93 -7.28 -20.27
C PHE A 118 -2.54 -5.96 -19.61
N GLN A 119 -3.32 -5.45 -18.66
CA GLN A 119 -2.98 -4.23 -17.93
C GLN A 119 -1.68 -4.34 -17.14
N GLU A 120 -1.22 -5.55 -16.76
CA GLU A 120 0.09 -5.74 -16.13
C GLU A 120 1.23 -5.27 -17.04
N PHE A 121 1.11 -5.43 -18.36
CA PHE A 121 2.08 -4.82 -19.28
C PHE A 121 2.10 -3.30 -19.13
N GLY A 122 0.94 -2.68 -18.91
CA GLY A 122 0.80 -1.25 -18.68
C GLY A 122 1.42 -0.80 -17.38
N HIS A 123 1.25 -1.58 -16.30
CA HIS A 123 1.94 -1.35 -15.03
C HIS A 123 3.46 -1.26 -15.22
N PHE A 124 4.06 -2.26 -15.88
CA PHE A 124 5.52 -2.34 -15.99
C PHE A 124 6.12 -1.47 -17.10
N VAL A 125 5.46 -1.39 -18.26
CA VAL A 125 5.94 -0.55 -19.37
C VAL A 125 5.74 0.93 -19.01
N GLY A 126 4.68 1.27 -18.29
CA GLY A 126 4.40 2.63 -17.85
C GLY A 126 5.50 3.24 -16.98
N THR A 127 6.09 2.46 -16.05
CA THR A 127 7.23 2.96 -15.25
C THR A 127 8.44 3.27 -16.10
N VAL A 128 8.76 2.40 -17.06
CA VAL A 128 9.95 2.53 -17.92
C VAL A 128 9.76 3.65 -18.93
N VAL A 129 8.62 3.72 -19.61
CA VAL A 129 8.38 4.70 -20.68
C VAL A 129 8.31 6.13 -20.15
N LEU A 130 7.79 6.34 -18.94
CA LEU A 130 7.66 7.69 -18.37
C LEU A 130 8.79 8.02 -17.40
N GLY A 131 9.18 7.09 -16.53
CA GLY A 131 10.20 7.32 -15.52
C GLY A 131 11.61 7.42 -16.11
N LEU A 132 11.99 6.48 -16.99
CA LEU A 132 13.37 6.38 -17.47
C LEU A 132 13.84 7.58 -18.30
N PRO A 133 13.07 8.10 -19.28
CA PRO A 133 13.51 9.27 -20.04
C PRO A 133 13.70 10.50 -19.14
N VAL A 134 12.79 10.72 -18.20
CA VAL A 134 12.89 11.85 -17.27
C VAL A 134 14.07 11.70 -16.33
N ALA A 135 14.34 10.48 -15.83
CA ALA A 135 15.52 10.20 -15.02
C ALA A 135 16.82 10.56 -15.75
N LEU A 136 16.94 10.16 -17.02
CA LEU A 136 18.11 10.46 -17.86
C LEU A 136 18.25 11.95 -18.17
N LEU A 137 17.15 12.65 -18.43
CA LEU A 137 17.13 14.10 -18.64
C LEU A 137 17.53 14.88 -17.37
N LEU A 138 17.18 14.34 -16.20
CA LEU A 138 17.61 14.85 -14.89
C LEU A 138 19.04 14.44 -14.53
N GLY A 139 19.72 13.70 -15.41
CA GLY A 139 21.10 13.25 -15.25
C GLY A 139 21.29 12.15 -14.23
N ILE A 140 20.24 11.39 -13.92
CA ILE A 140 20.35 10.14 -13.16
C ILE A 140 20.80 9.07 -14.15
N LYS A 141 21.89 8.35 -13.86
CA LYS A 141 22.50 7.40 -14.79
C LYS A 141 22.04 5.99 -14.46
N ARG A 142 22.90 5.14 -13.92
CA ARG A 142 22.57 3.72 -13.68
C ARG A 142 21.51 3.54 -12.58
N GLU A 143 21.40 4.48 -11.65
CA GLU A 143 20.34 4.52 -10.65
C GLU A 143 18.95 4.62 -11.29
N ALA A 144 18.85 5.17 -12.50
CA ALA A 144 17.59 5.27 -13.22
C ALA A 144 17.00 3.90 -13.53
N ILE A 145 17.85 2.89 -13.81
CA ILE A 145 17.40 1.51 -14.06
C ILE A 145 16.67 1.00 -12.81
N GLY A 146 17.33 1.09 -11.65
CA GLY A 146 16.76 0.65 -10.37
C GLY A 146 15.52 1.45 -9.94
N ALA A 147 15.44 2.73 -10.28
CA ALA A 147 14.31 3.59 -9.92
C ALA A 147 13.10 3.47 -10.86
N THR A 148 13.23 2.86 -12.05
CA THR A 148 12.18 2.94 -13.09
C THR A 148 11.74 1.60 -13.66
N PHE A 149 12.37 0.50 -13.27
CA PHE A 149 11.95 -0.85 -13.70
C PHE A 149 10.73 -1.39 -12.94
N SER A 150 10.33 -0.77 -11.83
CA SER A 150 9.19 -1.19 -11.00
C SER A 150 8.89 -0.12 -9.95
N VAL A 151 7.71 -0.19 -9.32
CA VAL A 151 7.25 0.65 -8.20
C VAL A 151 7.88 0.21 -6.85
N GLY A 152 9.17 -0.13 -6.85
CA GLY A 152 9.98 -0.43 -5.66
C GLY A 152 9.28 -1.21 -4.55
N ARG A 153 9.17 -2.54 -4.72
CA ARG A 153 8.65 -3.46 -3.70
C ARG A 153 9.74 -4.40 -3.19
N GLU A 154 9.42 -5.18 -2.16
CA GLU A 154 10.30 -6.20 -1.58
C GLU A 154 10.85 -7.17 -2.64
N PRO A 155 10.05 -7.67 -3.61
CA PRO A 155 10.59 -8.48 -4.71
C PRO A 155 11.52 -7.68 -5.63
N SER A 156 11.27 -6.38 -5.84
CA SER A 156 12.14 -5.52 -6.65
C SER A 156 13.51 -5.31 -5.98
N LEU A 157 13.53 -5.13 -4.66
CA LEU A 157 14.76 -5.06 -3.87
C LEU A 157 15.54 -6.39 -3.96
N ALA A 158 14.86 -7.53 -3.83
CA ALA A 158 15.48 -8.85 -3.95
C ALA A 158 16.11 -9.06 -5.35
N ILE A 159 15.37 -8.76 -6.42
CA ILE A 159 15.84 -8.91 -7.81
C ILE A 159 17.12 -8.09 -8.05
N ILE A 160 17.16 -6.83 -7.60
CA ILE A 160 18.33 -5.97 -7.80
C ILE A 160 19.47 -6.37 -6.87
N GLY A 161 19.17 -6.73 -5.62
CA GLY A 161 20.15 -7.22 -4.66
C GLY A 161 20.89 -8.47 -5.17
N GLU A 162 20.17 -9.43 -5.74
CA GLU A 162 20.76 -10.64 -6.32
C GLU A 162 21.53 -10.38 -7.63
N ARG A 163 21.02 -9.51 -8.50
CA ARG A 163 21.61 -9.29 -9.83
C ARG A 163 22.79 -8.31 -9.83
N TYR A 164 22.70 -7.24 -9.05
CA TYR A 164 23.66 -6.13 -9.08
C TYR A 164 24.33 -5.86 -7.73
N GLY A 165 23.73 -6.33 -6.61
CA GLY A 165 24.13 -5.97 -5.26
C GLY A 165 23.49 -4.66 -4.79
N MET A 166 23.12 -4.57 -3.51
CA MET A 166 22.38 -3.42 -2.98
C MET A 166 23.18 -2.11 -2.90
N ASP A 167 24.51 -2.19 -2.91
CA ASP A 167 25.38 -1.00 -2.92
C ASP A 167 25.71 -0.50 -4.34
N SER A 168 25.25 -1.22 -5.37
CA SER A 168 25.37 -0.78 -6.78
C SER A 168 24.51 0.44 -7.08
N PRO A 169 24.79 1.21 -8.15
CA PRO A 169 23.91 2.30 -8.58
C PRO A 169 22.45 1.87 -8.74
N GLU A 170 22.19 0.70 -9.34
CA GLU A 170 20.85 0.13 -9.45
C GLU A 170 20.22 -0.12 -8.08
N GLY A 171 21.01 -0.65 -7.13
CA GLY A 171 20.63 -0.83 -5.73
C GLY A 171 20.18 0.46 -5.06
N ARG A 172 20.97 1.54 -5.22
CA ARG A 172 20.62 2.88 -4.72
C ARG A 172 19.33 3.41 -5.34
N GLY A 173 19.15 3.16 -6.65
CA GLY A 173 17.94 3.52 -7.38
C GLY A 173 16.68 2.86 -6.84
N VAL A 174 16.72 1.53 -6.67
CA VAL A 174 15.56 0.78 -6.17
C VAL A 174 15.26 1.07 -4.69
N LEU A 175 16.29 1.34 -3.88
CA LEU A 175 16.10 1.79 -2.49
C LEU A 175 15.42 3.15 -2.43
N ALA A 176 15.81 4.08 -3.30
CA ALA A 176 15.20 5.39 -3.39
C ALA A 176 13.72 5.30 -3.79
N GLU A 177 13.40 4.44 -4.76
CA GLU A 177 12.03 4.16 -5.16
C GLU A 177 11.21 3.55 -4.01
N TYR A 178 11.72 2.49 -3.38
CA TYR A 178 11.06 1.84 -2.25
C TYR A 178 10.78 2.81 -1.10
N LEU A 179 11.75 3.63 -0.76
CA LEU A 179 11.64 4.63 0.31
C LEU A 179 10.65 5.72 -0.04
N THR A 180 10.67 6.21 -1.28
CA THR A 180 9.73 7.25 -1.74
C THR A 180 8.31 6.71 -1.80
N GLY A 181 8.11 5.51 -2.35
CA GLY A 181 6.81 4.86 -2.46
C GLY A 181 6.19 4.51 -1.09
N THR A 182 6.99 4.06 -0.12
CA THR A 182 6.48 3.78 1.24
C THR A 182 6.09 5.06 2.00
N LEU A 183 6.83 6.16 1.81
CA LEU A 183 6.57 7.42 2.50
C LEU A 183 5.44 8.23 1.88
N PHE A 184 5.41 8.33 0.55
CA PHE A 184 4.53 9.25 -0.18
C PHE A 184 3.67 8.57 -1.23
N GLY A 185 3.94 7.31 -1.60
CA GLY A 185 3.25 6.64 -2.70
C GLY A 185 1.74 6.57 -2.51
N ALA A 186 1.26 6.18 -1.32
CA ALA A 186 -0.17 6.13 -1.02
C ALA A 186 -0.85 7.52 -1.10
N LEU A 187 -0.21 8.55 -0.56
CA LEU A 187 -0.70 9.93 -0.64
C LEU A 187 -0.75 10.42 -2.10
N PHE A 188 0.34 10.22 -2.83
CA PHE A 188 0.49 10.63 -4.21
C PHE A 188 -0.55 9.97 -5.10
N ILE A 189 -0.71 8.65 -5.01
CA ILE A 189 -1.64 7.94 -5.87
C ILE A 189 -3.10 8.19 -5.51
N ALA A 190 -3.44 8.41 -4.24
CA ALA A 190 -4.79 8.85 -3.88
C ALA A 190 -5.16 10.16 -4.58
N ILE A 191 -4.25 11.14 -4.58
CA ILE A 191 -4.47 12.44 -5.22
C ILE A 191 -4.57 12.29 -6.73
N VAL A 192 -3.63 11.57 -7.35
CA VAL A 192 -3.60 11.35 -8.81
C VAL A 192 -4.83 10.58 -9.29
N ALA A 193 -5.14 9.45 -8.68
CA ALA A 193 -6.26 8.60 -9.07
C ALA A 193 -7.61 9.32 -8.84
N GLY A 194 -7.75 10.02 -7.71
CA GLY A 194 -8.92 10.85 -7.43
C GLY A 194 -9.10 11.97 -8.45
N PHE A 195 -8.02 12.67 -8.79
CA PHE A 195 -8.06 13.73 -9.80
C PHE A 195 -8.42 13.19 -11.19
N ILE A 196 -7.76 12.13 -11.65
CA ILE A 196 -8.03 11.54 -12.97
C ILE A 196 -9.47 11.01 -13.07
N ALA A 197 -9.97 10.35 -12.02
CA ALA A 197 -11.36 9.92 -11.96
C ALA A 197 -12.34 11.11 -12.09
N SER A 198 -12.00 12.24 -11.49
CA SER A 198 -12.85 13.44 -11.54
C SER A 198 -12.94 14.08 -12.93
N LEU A 199 -11.99 13.79 -13.82
CA LEU A 199 -12.02 14.29 -15.20
C LEU A 199 -13.06 13.59 -16.07
N GLY A 200 -13.55 12.40 -15.65
CA GLY A 200 -14.54 11.63 -16.40
C GLY A 200 -14.06 11.14 -17.77
N ILE A 201 -12.74 11.05 -17.98
CA ILE A 201 -12.13 10.68 -19.27
C ILE A 201 -12.09 9.15 -19.45
N PHE A 202 -11.83 8.41 -18.37
CA PHE A 202 -11.63 6.96 -18.40
C PHE A 202 -12.80 6.24 -17.74
N HIS A 203 -13.07 5.03 -18.20
CA HIS A 203 -14.04 4.16 -17.57
C HIS A 203 -13.63 3.81 -16.12
N PRO A 204 -14.56 3.85 -15.13
CA PRO A 204 -14.23 3.57 -13.72
C PRO A 204 -13.56 2.22 -13.49
N ASN A 205 -13.92 1.20 -14.29
CA ASN A 205 -13.33 -0.13 -14.19
C ASN A 205 -11.87 -0.16 -14.68
N SER A 206 -11.49 0.66 -15.67
CA SER A 206 -10.10 0.83 -16.08
C SER A 206 -9.27 1.51 -14.99
N LEU A 207 -9.82 2.58 -14.40
CA LEU A 207 -9.22 3.28 -13.26
C LEU A 207 -9.03 2.35 -12.06
N ALA A 208 -9.99 1.46 -11.84
CA ALA A 208 -9.90 0.42 -10.82
C ALA A 208 -8.77 -0.56 -11.10
N MET A 209 -8.64 -1.07 -12.33
CA MET A 209 -7.56 -1.99 -12.70
C MET A 209 -6.19 -1.33 -12.55
N GLY A 210 -6.03 -0.09 -13.02
CA GLY A 210 -4.79 0.67 -12.82
C GLY A 210 -4.51 1.06 -11.36
N SER A 211 -5.52 1.00 -10.48
CA SER A 211 -5.33 1.17 -9.04
C SER A 211 -4.70 -0.04 -8.36
N GLY A 212 -4.53 -1.18 -9.06
CA GLY A 212 -3.88 -2.37 -8.53
C GLY A 212 -2.37 -2.22 -8.24
N ILE A 213 -1.78 -1.05 -8.48
CA ILE A 213 -0.35 -0.84 -8.37
C ILE A 213 0.21 -0.90 -6.95
N GLY A 214 1.48 -1.29 -6.87
CA GLY A 214 2.28 -1.11 -5.66
C GLY A 214 1.79 -1.97 -4.50
N SER A 215 1.63 -1.36 -3.33
CA SER A 215 1.23 -2.05 -2.10
C SER A 215 -0.28 -2.12 -2.01
N GLY A 216 -0.78 -3.05 -1.20
CA GLY A 216 -2.17 -3.00 -0.76
C GLY A 216 -2.58 -1.64 -0.17
N SER A 217 -1.65 -0.88 0.45
CA SER A 217 -1.90 0.50 0.88
C SER A 217 -2.02 1.52 -0.26
N MET A 218 -1.21 1.41 -1.32
CA MET A 218 -1.33 2.25 -2.51
C MET A 218 -2.59 1.92 -3.29
N MET A 219 -2.90 0.63 -3.45
CA MET A 219 -4.15 0.19 -4.05
C MET A 219 -5.36 0.67 -3.27
N ALA A 220 -5.37 0.51 -1.94
CA ALA A 220 -6.43 1.03 -1.08
C ALA A 220 -6.59 2.55 -1.23
N ALA A 221 -5.48 3.28 -1.33
CA ALA A 221 -5.46 4.72 -1.53
C ALA A 221 -6.06 5.16 -2.87
N ALA A 222 -5.64 4.53 -3.97
CA ALA A 222 -6.13 4.85 -5.31
C ALA A 222 -7.61 4.47 -5.48
N ALA A 223 -7.97 3.22 -5.18
CA ALA A 223 -9.35 2.75 -5.29
C ALA A 223 -10.28 3.50 -4.31
N GLY A 224 -9.76 3.81 -3.12
CA GLY A 224 -10.43 4.63 -2.12
C GLY A 224 -10.75 6.03 -2.62
N ALA A 225 -9.87 6.65 -3.42
CA ALA A 225 -10.09 7.96 -4.01
C ALA A 225 -11.05 7.96 -5.23
N ILE A 226 -11.16 6.84 -5.93
CA ILE A 226 -12.03 6.67 -7.10
C ILE A 226 -13.47 6.33 -6.68
N ALA A 227 -13.63 5.34 -5.79
CA ALA A 227 -14.93 4.75 -5.47
C ALA A 227 -16.01 5.76 -5.00
N PRO A 228 -15.71 6.75 -4.13
CA PRO A 228 -16.69 7.77 -3.69
C PRO A 228 -17.19 8.70 -4.80
N GLN A 229 -16.53 8.71 -5.95
CA GLN A 229 -16.93 9.52 -7.09
C GLN A 229 -17.91 8.78 -8.02
N GLN A 230 -18.20 7.51 -7.71
CA GLN A 230 -19.04 6.62 -8.51
C GLN A 230 -20.34 6.27 -7.79
N THR A 231 -21.28 5.63 -8.48
CA THR A 231 -22.47 5.06 -7.84
C THR A 231 -22.07 3.93 -6.87
N PRO A 232 -22.90 3.59 -5.87
CA PRO A 232 -22.58 2.53 -4.90
C PRO A 232 -22.24 1.18 -5.54
N GLU A 233 -22.88 0.85 -6.66
CA GLU A 233 -22.66 -0.38 -7.42
C GLU A 233 -21.27 -0.37 -8.08
N VAL A 234 -20.96 0.71 -8.82
CA VAL A 234 -19.66 0.87 -9.49
C VAL A 234 -18.54 1.03 -8.47
N ALA A 235 -18.78 1.67 -7.34
CA ALA A 235 -17.82 1.79 -6.23
C ALA A 235 -17.38 0.40 -5.72
N LYS A 236 -18.33 -0.55 -5.63
CA LYS A 236 -18.02 -1.94 -5.26
C LYS A 236 -17.21 -2.63 -6.34
N GLU A 237 -17.52 -2.43 -7.62
CA GLU A 237 -16.74 -2.97 -8.75
C GLU A 237 -15.32 -2.39 -8.77
N VAL A 238 -15.16 -1.08 -8.55
CA VAL A 238 -13.86 -0.41 -8.49
C VAL A 238 -12.97 -1.06 -7.43
N MET A 239 -13.51 -1.28 -6.24
CA MET A 239 -12.78 -1.94 -5.17
C MET A 239 -12.45 -3.40 -5.50
N THR A 240 -13.36 -4.11 -6.16
CA THR A 240 -13.21 -5.51 -6.57
C THR A 240 -12.09 -5.67 -7.61
N LEU A 241 -12.14 -4.87 -8.67
CA LEU A 241 -11.18 -4.94 -9.77
C LEU A 241 -9.79 -4.44 -9.35
N ALA A 242 -9.72 -3.39 -8.51
CA ALA A 242 -8.46 -2.95 -7.93
C ALA A 242 -7.82 -4.04 -7.05
N ALA A 243 -8.62 -4.75 -6.25
CA ALA A 243 -8.14 -5.88 -5.46
C ALA A 243 -7.60 -7.02 -6.33
N ALA A 244 -8.37 -7.42 -7.35
CA ALA A 244 -7.99 -8.48 -8.27
C ALA A 244 -6.70 -8.12 -9.03
N SER A 245 -6.61 -6.88 -9.50
CA SER A 245 -5.41 -6.34 -10.14
C SER A 245 -4.21 -6.40 -9.19
N ASN A 246 -4.33 -5.88 -7.96
CA ASN A 246 -3.22 -5.92 -6.98
C ASN A 246 -2.78 -7.34 -6.59
N LEU A 247 -3.72 -8.28 -6.52
CA LEU A 247 -3.39 -9.68 -6.28
C LEU A 247 -2.57 -10.26 -7.45
N ILE A 248 -2.99 -10.00 -8.69
CA ILE A 248 -2.26 -10.41 -9.90
C ILE A 248 -0.86 -9.78 -9.92
N THR A 249 -0.75 -8.47 -9.68
CA THR A 249 0.54 -7.76 -9.61
C THR A 249 1.45 -8.34 -8.52
N THR A 250 0.89 -8.71 -7.37
CA THR A 250 1.68 -9.26 -6.26
C THR A 250 2.14 -10.70 -6.55
N THR A 251 1.28 -11.54 -7.14
CA THR A 251 1.57 -12.97 -7.38
C THR A 251 2.41 -13.19 -8.64
N ILE A 252 2.06 -12.54 -9.74
CA ILE A 252 2.65 -12.77 -11.06
C ILE A 252 3.61 -11.64 -11.45
N GLY A 253 3.39 -10.42 -10.93
CA GLY A 253 4.17 -9.24 -11.31
C GLY A 253 5.66 -9.32 -10.97
N THR A 254 6.08 -10.15 -10.00
CA THR A 254 7.51 -10.42 -9.76
C THR A 254 8.20 -11.03 -10.98
N TYR A 255 7.53 -11.96 -11.68
CA TYR A 255 8.04 -12.58 -12.89
C TYR A 255 8.06 -11.61 -14.06
N PHE A 256 7.02 -10.78 -14.22
CA PHE A 256 7.01 -9.70 -15.19
C PHE A 256 8.14 -8.70 -14.93
N THR A 257 8.35 -8.33 -13.67
CA THR A 257 9.45 -7.45 -13.26
C THR A 257 10.81 -8.04 -13.67
N LEU A 258 11.03 -9.32 -13.37
CA LEU A 258 12.32 -10.00 -13.62
C LEU A 258 12.59 -10.24 -15.11
N PHE A 259 11.59 -10.69 -15.86
CA PHE A 259 11.75 -11.18 -17.23
C PHE A 259 11.37 -10.16 -18.31
N ILE A 260 10.57 -9.14 -17.99
CA ILE A 260 10.11 -8.15 -18.95
C ILE A 260 10.60 -6.76 -18.54
N SER A 261 10.18 -6.27 -17.38
CA SER A 261 10.39 -4.87 -16.98
C SER A 261 11.86 -4.51 -16.80
N LEU A 262 12.62 -5.33 -16.06
CA LEU A 262 14.05 -5.07 -15.83
C LEU A 262 14.86 -5.16 -17.14
N PRO A 263 14.72 -6.21 -17.98
CA PRO A 263 15.36 -6.21 -19.30
C PRO A 263 14.97 -5.01 -20.15
N LEU A 264 13.71 -4.58 -20.13
CA LEU A 264 13.23 -3.42 -20.85
C LEU A 264 13.85 -2.11 -20.33
N ALA A 265 13.96 -1.94 -19.01
CA ALA A 265 14.62 -0.79 -18.40
C ALA A 265 16.11 -0.71 -18.76
N VAL A 266 16.81 -1.85 -18.73
CA VAL A 266 18.22 -1.94 -19.12
C VAL A 266 18.41 -1.68 -20.62
N TRP A 267 17.50 -2.17 -21.46
CA TRP A 267 17.51 -1.87 -22.90
C TRP A 267 17.22 -0.40 -23.17
N GLY A 268 16.15 0.14 -22.56
CA GLY A 268 15.77 1.54 -22.67
C GLY A 268 16.89 2.47 -22.20
N TYR A 269 17.62 2.10 -21.14
CA TYR A 269 18.77 2.85 -20.67
C TYR A 269 19.87 2.91 -21.73
N ARG A 270 20.23 1.75 -22.31
CA ARG A 270 21.25 1.65 -23.36
C ARG A 270 20.92 2.47 -24.61
N VAL A 271 19.64 2.58 -24.95
CA VAL A 271 19.18 3.33 -26.13
C VAL A 271 19.04 4.83 -25.83
N LEU A 272 18.42 5.18 -24.71
CA LEU A 272 18.07 6.56 -24.39
C LEU A 272 19.23 7.34 -23.77
N GLU A 273 20.11 6.71 -22.99
CA GLU A 273 21.20 7.42 -22.31
C GLU A 273 22.13 8.17 -23.28
N PRO A 274 22.55 7.59 -24.42
CA PRO A 274 23.36 8.32 -25.40
C PRO A 274 22.60 9.46 -26.11
N LEU A 275 21.27 9.35 -26.21
CA LEU A 275 20.43 10.30 -26.96
C LEU A 275 20.02 11.51 -26.13
N ILE A 276 19.60 11.27 -24.88
CA ILE A 276 18.98 12.28 -24.00
C ILE A 276 19.66 12.41 -22.64
N GLY A 277 20.61 11.51 -22.31
CA GLY A 277 21.25 11.48 -21.01
C GLY A 277 22.16 12.68 -20.77
N ARG A 278 21.79 13.54 -19.83
CA ARG A 278 22.62 14.69 -19.44
C ARG A 278 23.63 14.29 -18.37
N THR A 279 24.88 14.74 -18.49
CA THR A 279 25.85 14.67 -17.40
C THR A 279 25.65 15.85 -16.48
N THR A 280 25.34 15.60 -15.20
CA THR A 280 25.15 16.66 -14.19
C THR A 280 25.94 16.32 -12.92
N LYS A 281 26.05 17.23 -11.96
CA LYS A 281 26.70 16.95 -10.65
C LYS A 281 26.13 15.70 -9.96
N ALA A 282 24.82 15.44 -10.09
CA ALA A 282 24.17 14.24 -9.57
C ALA A 282 24.68 12.94 -10.23
N SER A 283 25.19 13.02 -11.47
CA SER A 283 25.82 11.91 -12.18
C SER A 283 27.26 11.64 -11.71
N MET A 284 27.85 12.52 -10.90
CA MET A 284 29.27 12.51 -10.52
C MET A 284 29.52 12.25 -9.02
N THR A 285 28.49 12.36 -8.18
CA THR A 285 28.61 12.16 -6.72
C THR A 285 28.36 10.71 -6.32
N ASP A 286 29.34 10.08 -5.67
CA ASP A 286 29.24 8.72 -5.09
C ASP A 286 28.61 8.70 -3.68
N GLU A 287 28.15 9.84 -3.17
CA GLU A 287 27.41 9.97 -1.90
C GLU A 287 25.92 9.59 -2.04
N GLY A 288 25.63 8.52 -2.78
CA GLY A 288 24.27 7.99 -2.88
C GLY A 288 23.83 7.27 -1.60
N LEU A 289 22.51 7.16 -1.41
CA LEU A 289 21.88 6.39 -0.33
C LEU A 289 22.46 4.96 -0.29
N ARG A 290 23.02 4.52 0.84
CA ARG A 290 23.58 3.18 0.97
C ARG A 290 22.56 2.21 1.56
N HIS A 291 22.74 0.92 1.32
CA HIS A 291 21.88 -0.10 1.93
C HIS A 291 21.87 0.00 3.47
N SER A 292 23.03 0.29 4.08
CA SER A 292 23.17 0.49 5.53
C SER A 292 22.33 1.65 6.10
N ASP A 293 21.90 2.58 5.25
CA ASP A 293 21.16 3.76 5.66
C ASP A 293 19.65 3.49 5.80
N VAL A 294 19.18 2.37 5.25
CA VAL A 294 17.77 2.00 5.22
C VAL A 294 17.54 0.77 6.07
N SER A 295 16.70 0.89 7.10
CA SER A 295 16.24 -0.26 7.86
C SER A 295 15.16 -1.02 7.06
N LEU A 296 15.59 -1.94 6.20
CA LEU A 296 14.69 -2.82 5.46
C LEU A 296 13.99 -3.85 6.36
N GLU A 297 14.62 -4.21 7.49
CA GLU A 297 14.07 -5.18 8.43
C GLU A 297 13.04 -4.53 9.36
N VAL A 298 11.77 -4.79 9.09
CA VAL A 298 10.68 -4.59 10.04
C VAL A 298 10.48 -5.92 10.79
N PRO A 299 10.68 -5.98 12.11
CA PRO A 299 10.52 -7.21 12.86
C PRO A 299 9.10 -7.78 12.68
N GLU A 300 9.01 -9.06 12.35
CA GLU A 300 7.70 -9.72 12.29
C GLU A 300 7.11 -9.89 13.70
N LEU A 301 5.82 -9.63 13.82
CA LEU A 301 5.10 -9.89 15.06
C LEU A 301 4.90 -11.40 15.27
N GLY A 302 5.14 -11.86 16.50
CA GLY A 302 4.67 -13.17 16.93
C GLY A 302 3.13 -13.26 16.92
N TRP A 303 2.59 -14.47 17.11
CA TRP A 303 1.13 -14.72 17.05
C TRP A 303 0.31 -13.82 17.97
N ALA A 304 0.75 -13.62 19.21
CA ALA A 304 0.08 -12.71 20.15
C ALA A 304 0.05 -11.26 19.64
N GLY A 305 1.15 -10.80 19.03
CA GLY A 305 1.24 -9.48 18.40
C GLY A 305 0.31 -9.36 17.20
N LYS A 306 0.26 -10.36 16.32
CA LYS A 306 -0.65 -10.41 15.17
C LYS A 306 -2.12 -10.37 15.59
N ILE A 307 -2.51 -11.19 16.58
CA ILE A 307 -3.88 -11.20 17.12
C ILE A 307 -4.22 -9.83 17.72
N SER A 308 -3.31 -9.23 18.49
CA SER A 308 -3.52 -7.89 19.04
C SER A 308 -3.71 -6.84 17.95
N ALA A 309 -2.95 -6.93 16.86
CA ALA A 309 -3.02 -6.02 15.72
C ALA A 309 -4.33 -6.19 14.95
N TRP A 310 -4.79 -7.43 14.74
CA TRP A 310 -6.09 -7.70 14.11
C TRP A 310 -7.27 -7.19 14.94
N LEU A 311 -7.25 -7.43 16.25
CA LEU A 311 -8.28 -6.92 17.16
C LEU A 311 -8.27 -5.38 17.19
N ALA A 312 -7.09 -4.76 17.27
CA ALA A 312 -6.96 -3.31 17.27
C ALA A 312 -7.41 -2.70 15.93
N ALA A 313 -6.95 -3.23 14.80
CA ALA A 313 -7.36 -2.78 13.47
C ALA A 313 -8.87 -2.94 13.27
N GLY A 314 -9.46 -4.05 13.74
CA GLY A 314 -10.89 -4.27 13.68
C GLY A 314 -11.69 -3.32 14.57
N ALA A 315 -11.25 -3.08 15.80
CA ALA A 315 -11.88 -2.09 16.69
C ALA A 315 -11.79 -0.68 16.10
N LEU A 316 -10.63 -0.29 15.57
CA LEU A 316 -10.42 1.00 14.91
C LEU A 316 -11.29 1.14 13.66
N ALA A 317 -11.45 0.08 12.86
CA ALA A 317 -12.32 0.10 11.69
C ALA A 317 -13.81 0.22 12.08
N LEU A 318 -14.24 -0.40 13.18
CA LEU A 318 -15.60 -0.21 13.71
C LEU A 318 -15.82 1.22 14.22
N ILE A 319 -14.82 1.81 14.88
CA ILE A 319 -14.85 3.22 15.28
C ILE A 319 -14.95 4.12 14.04
N ALA A 320 -14.15 3.87 13.00
CA ALA A 320 -14.24 4.63 11.74
C ALA A 320 -15.63 4.49 11.09
N ASN A 321 -16.18 3.26 11.08
CA ASN A 321 -17.50 2.98 10.54
C ASN A 321 -18.58 3.77 11.28
N TYR A 322 -18.49 3.86 12.60
CA TYR A 322 -19.41 4.64 13.41
C TYR A 322 -19.23 6.16 13.24
N VAL A 323 -17.99 6.66 13.28
CA VAL A 323 -17.72 8.10 13.20
C VAL A 323 -18.08 8.65 11.82
N GLY A 324 -17.57 8.01 10.75
CA GLY A 324 -17.72 8.46 9.37
C GLY A 324 -19.07 8.11 8.74
N TYR A 325 -19.61 6.91 9.02
CA TYR A 325 -20.80 6.39 8.32
C TYR A 325 -22.03 6.24 9.21
N LYS A 326 -21.92 6.50 10.53
CA LYS A 326 -23.01 6.40 11.52
C LYS A 326 -23.63 5.01 11.61
N THR A 327 -22.91 3.98 11.21
CA THR A 327 -23.37 2.58 11.20
C THR A 327 -22.63 1.75 12.25
N LEU A 328 -23.32 1.40 13.33
CA LEU A 328 -22.82 0.45 14.33
C LEU A 328 -23.94 -0.55 14.66
N SER A 329 -23.99 -1.65 13.91
CA SER A 329 -24.99 -2.71 14.06
C SER A 329 -24.36 -3.99 14.61
N ALA A 330 -25.17 -4.92 15.13
CA ALA A 330 -24.70 -6.25 15.52
C ALA A 330 -24.07 -7.02 14.32
N ASP A 331 -24.58 -6.78 13.11
CA ASP A 331 -24.01 -7.30 11.88
C ASP A 331 -22.59 -6.77 11.63
N ALA A 332 -22.29 -5.52 12.00
CA ALA A 332 -20.94 -4.95 11.85
C ALA A 332 -19.93 -5.66 12.76
N PHE A 333 -20.28 -5.90 14.02
CA PHE A 333 -19.40 -6.66 14.93
C PHE A 333 -19.16 -8.08 14.41
N THR A 334 -20.22 -8.73 13.91
CA THR A 334 -20.11 -10.09 13.37
C THR A 334 -19.28 -10.12 12.09
N GLY A 335 -19.51 -9.17 11.18
CA GLY A 335 -18.72 -8.98 9.97
C GLY A 335 -17.23 -8.75 10.25
N MET A 336 -16.92 -7.98 11.29
CA MET A 336 -15.53 -7.80 11.75
C MET A 336 -14.94 -9.09 12.30
N GLY A 337 -15.71 -9.85 13.08
CA GLY A 337 -15.31 -11.18 13.55
C GLY A 337 -14.97 -12.12 12.39
N ILE A 338 -15.76 -12.11 11.32
CA ILE A 338 -15.51 -12.89 10.10
C ILE A 338 -14.21 -12.44 9.41
N MET A 339 -13.95 -11.15 9.30
CA MET A 339 -12.70 -10.64 8.71
C MET A 339 -11.46 -11.05 9.52
N ILE A 340 -11.53 -10.93 10.84
CA ILE A 340 -10.45 -11.37 11.74
C ILE A 340 -10.24 -12.89 11.64
N PHE A 341 -11.33 -13.65 11.56
CA PHE A 341 -11.27 -15.09 11.35
C PHE A 341 -10.59 -15.45 10.02
N CYS A 342 -10.92 -14.77 8.93
CA CYS A 342 -10.25 -14.97 7.64
C CYS A 342 -8.75 -14.67 7.73
N ALA A 343 -8.38 -13.56 8.39
CA ALA A 343 -6.97 -13.20 8.59
C ALA A 343 -6.23 -14.27 9.42
N PHE A 344 -6.84 -14.75 10.50
CA PHE A 344 -6.29 -15.83 11.34
C PHE A 344 -6.09 -17.13 10.56
N VAL A 345 -7.13 -17.61 9.88
CA VAL A 345 -7.09 -18.87 9.12
C VAL A 345 -6.11 -18.77 7.96
N GLY A 346 -6.15 -17.69 7.18
CA GLY A 346 -5.24 -17.50 6.05
C GLY A 346 -3.77 -17.43 6.50
N GLU A 347 -3.48 -16.74 7.61
CA GLU A 347 -2.14 -16.69 8.20
C GLU A 347 -1.70 -18.07 8.75
N ALA A 348 -2.61 -18.82 9.37
CA ALA A 348 -2.34 -20.16 9.88
C ALA A 348 -2.02 -21.13 8.72
N LEU A 349 -2.81 -21.08 7.65
CA LEU A 349 -2.58 -21.86 6.43
C LEU A 349 -1.23 -21.49 5.78
N CYS A 350 -0.92 -20.20 5.67
CA CYS A 350 0.36 -19.71 5.17
C CYS A 350 1.53 -20.29 5.97
N ASN A 351 1.45 -20.30 7.30
CA ASN A 351 2.49 -20.90 8.14
C ASN A 351 2.55 -22.43 8.00
N LEU A 352 1.41 -23.12 7.85
CA LEU A 352 1.34 -24.57 7.64
C LEU A 352 2.06 -25.01 6.35
N ILE A 353 1.89 -24.27 5.26
CA ILE A 353 2.59 -24.53 3.99
C ILE A 353 4.02 -23.98 3.96
N ARG A 354 4.59 -23.62 5.12
CA ARG A 354 5.93 -23.03 5.27
C ARG A 354 6.14 -21.78 4.42
N ARG A 355 5.10 -20.93 4.32
CA ARG A 355 5.12 -19.63 3.63
C ARG A 355 5.52 -19.67 2.16
N LYS A 356 5.28 -20.79 1.47
CA LYS A 356 5.47 -20.88 0.02
C LYS A 356 4.59 -19.91 -0.77
N ILE A 357 3.43 -19.56 -0.21
CA ILE A 357 2.48 -18.62 -0.78
C ILE A 357 2.30 -17.48 0.24
N PRO A 358 2.30 -16.21 -0.19
CA PRO A 358 2.11 -15.07 0.71
C PRO A 358 0.80 -15.11 1.50
N ALA A 359 0.81 -14.61 2.73
CA ALA A 359 -0.37 -14.53 3.58
C ALA A 359 -1.53 -13.74 2.93
N VAL A 360 -1.20 -12.69 2.18
CA VAL A 360 -2.19 -11.89 1.40
C VAL A 360 -2.99 -12.77 0.45
N CYS A 361 -2.34 -13.71 -0.25
CA CYS A 361 -3.02 -14.62 -1.16
C CYS A 361 -3.87 -15.65 -0.40
N MET A 362 -3.37 -16.17 0.73
CA MET A 362 -4.13 -17.14 1.52
C MET A 362 -5.37 -16.53 2.18
N VAL A 363 -5.22 -15.35 2.79
CA VAL A 363 -6.34 -14.64 3.43
C VAL A 363 -7.39 -14.26 2.40
N SER A 364 -6.99 -13.76 1.21
CA SER A 364 -7.94 -13.44 0.14
C SER A 364 -8.67 -14.68 -0.36
N LEU A 365 -8.00 -15.81 -0.58
CA LEU A 365 -8.65 -17.06 -1.00
C LEU A 365 -9.67 -17.58 0.03
N VAL A 366 -9.33 -17.57 1.32
CA VAL A 366 -10.25 -17.96 2.39
C VAL A 366 -11.48 -17.05 2.41
N ALA A 367 -11.26 -15.74 2.36
CA ALA A 367 -12.32 -14.74 2.35
C ALA A 367 -13.23 -14.84 1.09
N MET A 368 -12.63 -15.04 -0.08
CA MET A 368 -13.35 -15.25 -1.34
C MET A 368 -14.21 -16.50 -1.28
N PHE A 369 -13.69 -17.60 -0.76
CA PHE A 369 -14.44 -18.84 -0.64
C PHE A 369 -15.72 -18.65 0.20
N LEU A 370 -15.63 -17.96 1.35
CA LEU A 370 -16.77 -17.73 2.25
C LEU A 370 -17.93 -16.96 1.63
N THR A 371 -17.69 -16.21 0.56
CA THR A 371 -18.72 -15.43 -0.15
C THR A 371 -18.92 -15.91 -1.59
N SER A 372 -18.22 -16.97 -1.99
CA SER A 372 -18.36 -17.57 -3.31
C SER A 372 -19.67 -18.34 -3.45
N PRO A 373 -20.17 -18.55 -4.68
CA PRO A 373 -21.36 -19.38 -4.93
C PRO A 373 -21.25 -20.83 -4.39
N ALA A 374 -20.03 -21.30 -4.12
CA ALA A 374 -19.80 -22.63 -3.56
C ALA A 374 -20.06 -22.72 -2.05
N CYS A 375 -20.13 -21.60 -1.33
CA CYS A 375 -20.38 -21.60 0.11
C CYS A 375 -21.88 -21.47 0.41
N PRO A 376 -22.49 -22.42 1.15
CA PRO A 376 -23.93 -22.37 1.48
C PRO A 376 -24.35 -21.13 2.27
N TRP A 377 -23.44 -20.54 3.05
CA TRP A 377 -23.69 -19.37 3.88
C TRP A 377 -23.27 -18.05 3.22
N ALA A 378 -22.93 -18.06 1.93
CA ALA A 378 -22.36 -16.90 1.24
C ALA A 378 -23.24 -15.65 1.34
N ALA A 379 -24.55 -15.78 1.14
CA ALA A 379 -25.48 -14.64 1.17
C ALA A 379 -25.53 -13.97 2.56
N GLU A 380 -25.55 -14.79 3.62
CA GLU A 380 -25.65 -14.31 4.99
C GLU A 380 -24.32 -13.69 5.46
N ILE A 381 -23.18 -14.31 5.09
CA ILE A 381 -21.85 -13.74 5.32
C ILE A 381 -21.68 -12.42 4.56
N ALA A 382 -22.13 -12.34 3.31
CA ALA A 382 -22.09 -11.11 2.51
C ALA A 382 -22.95 -10.01 3.14
N ARG A 383 -24.15 -10.35 3.62
CA ARG A 383 -25.05 -9.42 4.32
C ARG A 383 -24.37 -8.82 5.55
N MET A 384 -23.85 -9.67 6.45
CA MET A 384 -23.16 -9.23 7.66
C MET A 384 -21.94 -8.37 7.36
N THR A 385 -21.07 -8.83 6.46
CA THR A 385 -19.81 -8.14 6.14
C THR A 385 -20.03 -6.84 5.36
N SER A 386 -21.14 -6.69 4.61
CA SER A 386 -21.51 -5.45 3.90
C SER A 386 -21.82 -4.26 4.81
N SER A 387 -22.20 -4.52 6.07
CA SER A 387 -22.49 -3.48 7.08
C SER A 387 -21.28 -2.64 7.49
N ILE A 388 -20.07 -3.12 7.17
CA ILE A 388 -18.83 -2.37 7.36
C ILE A 388 -18.43 -1.73 6.04
N ASN A 389 -18.37 -0.40 6.04
CA ASN A 389 -17.91 0.36 4.90
C ASN A 389 -16.44 0.03 4.59
N MET A 390 -16.15 -0.12 3.30
CA MET A 390 -14.82 -0.48 2.83
C MET A 390 -13.75 0.54 3.23
N LEU A 391 -14.07 1.82 3.12
CA LEU A 391 -13.12 2.90 3.43
C LEU A 391 -12.80 2.96 4.92
N ALA A 392 -13.75 2.60 5.79
CA ALA A 392 -13.54 2.53 7.23
C ALA A 392 -12.48 1.49 7.64
N VAL A 393 -12.28 0.44 6.83
CA VAL A 393 -11.21 -0.56 7.04
C VAL A 393 -9.85 -0.03 6.58
N ILE A 394 -9.82 0.90 5.64
CA ILE A 394 -8.58 1.47 5.09
C ILE A 394 -7.98 2.51 6.03
N THR A 395 -8.81 3.33 6.70
CA THR A 395 -8.34 4.40 7.60
C THR A 395 -7.35 3.92 8.67
N PRO A 396 -7.62 2.85 9.46
CA PRO A 396 -6.67 2.33 10.44
C PRO A 396 -5.32 1.94 9.84
N MET A 397 -5.33 1.30 8.67
CA MET A 397 -4.11 0.89 7.98
C MET A 397 -3.26 2.10 7.60
N LEU A 398 -3.86 3.13 7.00
CA LEU A 398 -3.12 4.34 6.64
C LEU A 398 -2.69 5.16 7.86
N THR A 399 -3.41 5.09 8.99
CA THR A 399 -2.94 5.66 10.26
C THR A 399 -1.63 5.02 10.72
N PHE A 400 -1.56 3.68 10.74
CA PHE A 400 -0.33 2.97 11.13
C PHE A 400 0.82 3.20 10.15
N ALA A 401 0.53 3.30 8.86
CA ALA A 401 1.50 3.70 7.86
C ALA A 401 2.05 5.10 8.19
N GLY A 402 1.17 6.08 8.42
CA GLY A 402 1.53 7.45 8.77
C GLY A 402 2.39 7.53 10.02
N LEU A 403 2.00 6.82 11.09
CA LEU A 403 2.75 6.79 12.35
C LEU A 403 4.15 6.18 12.22
N SER A 404 4.38 5.35 11.19
CA SER A 404 5.69 4.75 10.92
C SER A 404 6.61 5.59 10.01
N ILE A 405 6.08 6.55 9.25
CA ILE A 405 6.81 7.38 8.25
C ILE A 405 8.08 8.01 8.83
N ALA A 406 8.01 8.48 10.07
CA ALA A 406 9.12 9.20 10.66
C ALA A 406 10.40 8.36 10.79
N LYS A 407 10.32 7.03 10.92
CA LYS A 407 11.49 6.14 11.04
C LYS A 407 12.41 6.22 9.82
N ASP A 408 11.79 6.38 8.65
CA ASP A 408 12.41 6.33 7.33
C ASP A 408 12.82 7.74 6.82
N LEU A 409 12.37 8.80 7.51
CA LEU A 409 12.66 10.20 7.16
C LEU A 409 14.17 10.55 7.12
N PRO A 410 15.05 10.05 8.02
CA PRO A 410 16.49 10.31 7.94
C PRO A 410 17.11 9.78 6.65
N ALA A 411 16.73 8.58 6.21
CA ALA A 411 17.18 8.00 4.96
C ALA A 411 16.63 8.82 3.78
N PHE A 412 15.36 9.21 3.84
CA PHE A 412 14.72 9.98 2.76
C PHE A 412 15.38 11.33 2.53
N ARG A 413 15.85 12.01 3.59
CA ARG A 413 16.57 13.28 3.47
C ARG A 413 17.89 13.19 2.72
N ARG A 414 18.46 11.99 2.55
CA ARG A 414 19.65 11.76 1.73
C ARG A 414 19.32 11.59 0.25
N LEU A 415 18.05 11.37 -0.10
CA LEU A 415 17.61 11.31 -1.49
C LEU A 415 17.60 12.69 -2.12
N GLY A 416 18.11 12.78 -3.35
CA GLY A 416 17.99 13.99 -4.14
C GLY A 416 16.57 14.18 -4.68
N TRP A 417 16.07 15.42 -4.74
CA TRP A 417 14.73 15.72 -5.26
C TRP A 417 14.44 15.12 -6.64
N ARG A 418 15.48 14.95 -7.48
CA ARG A 418 15.37 14.38 -8.82
C ARG A 418 14.90 12.93 -8.80
N ILE A 419 15.44 12.11 -7.89
CA ILE A 419 15.05 10.69 -7.81
C ILE A 419 13.64 10.53 -7.23
N VAL A 420 13.26 11.41 -6.31
CA VAL A 420 11.90 11.49 -5.78
C VAL A 420 10.90 11.84 -6.88
N LEU A 421 11.23 12.80 -7.76
CA LEU A 421 10.38 13.13 -8.91
C LEU A 421 10.25 11.96 -9.89
N VAL A 422 11.36 11.28 -10.20
CA VAL A 422 11.35 10.07 -11.04
C VAL A 422 10.46 9.00 -10.43
N SER A 423 10.52 8.82 -9.11
CA SER A 423 9.67 7.87 -8.40
C SER A 423 8.19 8.19 -8.56
N PHE A 424 7.79 9.44 -8.38
CA PHE A 424 6.41 9.86 -8.63
C PHE A 424 5.99 9.66 -10.08
N LEU A 425 6.88 9.90 -11.04
CA LEU A 425 6.59 9.64 -12.45
C LEU A 425 6.52 8.16 -12.78
N ALA A 426 7.32 7.31 -12.14
CA ALA A 426 7.23 5.87 -12.28
C ALA A 426 5.89 5.36 -11.73
N ASN A 427 5.51 5.78 -10.52
CA ASN A 427 4.21 5.49 -9.91
C ASN A 427 3.03 5.95 -10.79
N PHE A 428 3.09 7.21 -11.26
CA PHE A 428 2.10 7.76 -12.18
C PHE A 428 2.05 6.96 -13.48
N GLY A 429 3.21 6.63 -14.04
CA GLY A 429 3.34 5.88 -15.27
C GLY A 429 2.76 4.48 -15.16
N THR A 430 2.98 3.82 -14.02
CA THR A 430 2.39 2.52 -13.68
C THR A 430 0.86 2.62 -13.73
N PHE A 431 0.30 3.57 -12.98
CA PHE A 431 -1.14 3.79 -12.91
C PHE A 431 -1.73 4.07 -14.29
N ILE A 432 -1.25 5.12 -14.97
CA ILE A 432 -1.83 5.55 -16.24
C ILE A 432 -1.57 4.54 -17.36
N GLY A 433 -0.43 3.84 -17.35
CA GLY A 433 -0.11 2.81 -18.32
C GLY A 433 -1.08 1.65 -18.24
N ALA A 434 -1.41 1.18 -17.04
CA ALA A 434 -2.43 0.15 -16.85
C ALA A 434 -3.84 0.64 -17.18
N VAL A 435 -4.20 1.87 -16.78
CA VAL A 435 -5.49 2.47 -17.16
C VAL A 435 -5.65 2.51 -18.67
N LEU A 436 -4.64 2.97 -19.41
CA LEU A 436 -4.68 3.07 -20.86
C LEU A 436 -4.84 1.71 -21.54
N ILE A 437 -4.17 0.67 -21.04
CA ILE A 437 -4.33 -0.67 -21.58
C ILE A 437 -5.71 -1.25 -21.23
N ALA A 438 -6.16 -1.08 -19.99
CA ALA A 438 -7.47 -1.54 -19.54
C ALA A 438 -8.62 -0.86 -20.32
N GLU A 439 -8.47 0.42 -20.66
CA GLU A 439 -9.44 1.18 -21.44
C GLU A 439 -9.66 0.59 -22.84
N MET A 440 -8.69 -0.11 -23.42
CA MET A 440 -8.86 -0.77 -24.72
C MET A 440 -9.87 -1.94 -24.68
N PHE A 441 -10.32 -2.34 -23.50
CA PHE A 441 -11.30 -3.41 -23.27
C PHE A 441 -12.70 -2.87 -22.90
N HIS A 442 -12.89 -1.54 -22.95
CA HIS A 442 -14.14 -0.83 -22.69
C HIS A 442 -14.50 0.06 -23.89
#